data_AF-A0A8G1XDL2-F1
#
_entry.id   AF-A0A8G1XDL2-F1
#
_cell.length_a   1.000
_cell.length_b   1.000
_cell.length_c   1.000
_cell.angle_alpha   90.00
_cell.angle_beta   90.00
_cell.angle_gamma   90.00
#
_symmetry.space_group_name_H-M   'P 1'
#
loop_
_entity.id
_entity.type
_entity.pdbx_description
1 polymer ?
#
loop_
_entity_poly.entity_id
_entity_poly.type
_entity_poly.pdbx_seq_one_letter_code
_entity_poly.pdbx_strand_id
1 'polypeptide(L)'
;MLAGAVLVVGLGVALGVVATGGSGGSSAQAVEMQPVAASGQKPFTDSVANGTASASASPSGSGPGGSASAPGASGSSGASGGTVDGGQPGLYGGTREVASCDVPKLSGYLAANTDKAKAWAGVEGIDSSQIDGYLHGLTPVVLRQDTRVTNHGYQSGQATPYQAVLQSGTAVLVDSQGVPRVRCACGNPLTPPSGTGGAYTGTAWSSFHPDGVVTVQPAAAPVNQIVLVDQATGRQFDRPVGGTGGNDGSASPSASGSGSSGSHSGTGPPSGASSSAPSSGGSSAPSSGGPGSPGHSGSSGSPGGGAGSGSAPGASSGGASGHASSAGASAGASKAAGSGTP
;
A
#
# COMPACT_ATOMS: atom_id res chain seq x y z
N MET A 1 15.23 -21.76 65.43
CA MET A 1 15.50 -21.12 64.13
C MET A 1 14.49 -21.67 63.13
N LEU A 2 13.83 -20.81 62.35
CA LEU A 2 12.84 -21.22 61.36
C LEU A 2 13.56 -21.55 60.05
N ALA A 3 13.48 -22.81 59.59
CA ALA A 3 13.97 -23.22 58.29
C ALA A 3 12.83 -23.15 57.26
N GLY A 4 12.90 -22.17 56.35
CA GLY A 4 11.93 -22.02 55.27
C GLY A 4 12.18 -23.02 54.13
N ALA A 5 11.15 -23.74 53.71
CA ALA A 5 11.20 -24.57 52.52
C ALA A 5 10.93 -23.71 51.27
N VAL A 6 11.94 -23.56 50.40
CA VAL A 6 11.81 -22.89 49.11
C VAL A 6 11.25 -23.88 48.09
N LEU A 7 10.01 -23.65 47.65
CA LEU A 7 9.33 -24.51 46.67
C LEU A 7 9.67 -24.01 45.25
N VAL A 8 10.67 -24.63 44.62
CA VAL A 8 11.08 -24.33 43.25
C VAL A 8 10.12 -25.01 42.26
N VAL A 9 9.14 -24.26 41.75
CA VAL A 9 8.28 -24.72 40.65
C VAL A 9 9.04 -24.58 39.34
N GLY A 10 9.60 -25.69 38.86
CA GLY A 10 10.18 -25.76 37.52
C GLY A 10 9.09 -25.75 36.44
N LEU A 11 8.90 -24.61 35.77
CA LEU A 11 7.98 -24.50 34.64
C LEU A 11 8.63 -25.10 33.38
N GLY A 12 8.39 -26.39 33.13
CA GLY A 12 8.91 -27.09 31.96
C GLY A 12 8.28 -26.57 30.65
N VAL A 13 9.07 -25.90 29.82
CA VAL A 13 8.66 -25.48 28.46
C VAL A 13 8.71 -26.71 27.54
N ALA A 14 7.55 -27.31 27.31
CA ALA A 14 7.40 -28.39 26.33
C ALA A 14 7.39 -27.83 24.89
N LEU A 15 8.58 -27.77 24.27
CA LEU A 15 8.73 -27.52 22.83
C LEU A 15 8.26 -28.74 22.02
N GLY A 16 6.94 -28.81 21.81
CA GLY A 16 6.31 -29.83 20.97
C GLY A 16 6.54 -29.57 19.48
N VAL A 17 7.67 -30.02 18.94
CA VAL A 17 7.91 -30.04 17.48
C VAL A 17 7.05 -31.14 16.85
N VAL A 18 5.88 -30.77 16.33
CA VAL A 18 5.02 -31.67 15.55
C VAL A 18 5.52 -31.75 14.11
N ALA A 19 6.54 -32.58 13.89
CA ALA A 19 7.03 -32.92 12.55
C ALA A 19 6.16 -34.03 11.92
N THR A 20 4.97 -33.66 11.43
CA THR A 20 4.16 -34.57 10.59
C THR A 20 4.52 -34.37 9.13
N GLY A 21 5.43 -35.20 8.63
CA GLY A 21 5.79 -35.23 7.21
C GLY A 21 4.62 -35.71 6.35
N GLY A 22 3.99 -34.79 5.62
CA GLY A 22 2.99 -35.10 4.61
C GLY A 22 3.59 -35.11 3.21
N SER A 23 3.59 -36.25 2.53
CA SER A 23 3.97 -36.38 1.13
C SER A 23 2.89 -35.77 0.22
N GLY A 24 2.74 -34.45 0.26
CA GLY A 24 1.81 -33.71 -0.60
C GLY A 24 2.39 -33.50 -1.99
N GLY A 25 1.81 -34.16 -3.00
CA GLY A 25 2.05 -33.77 -4.39
C GLY A 25 1.66 -32.30 -4.58
N SER A 26 2.54 -31.50 -5.18
CA SER A 26 2.37 -30.05 -5.27
C SER A 26 1.20 -29.66 -6.19
N SER A 27 0.00 -29.59 -5.63
CA SER A 27 -1.14 -28.95 -6.29
C SER A 27 -0.79 -27.49 -6.59
N ALA A 28 -0.94 -27.06 -7.84
CA ALA A 28 -0.69 -25.68 -8.22
C ALA A 28 -1.53 -24.73 -7.36
N GLN A 29 -0.88 -23.70 -6.81
CA GLN A 29 -1.52 -22.68 -5.98
C GLN A 29 -2.66 -22.01 -6.78
N ALA A 30 -3.87 -21.93 -6.21
CA ALA A 30 -4.97 -21.24 -6.88
C ALA A 30 -4.74 -19.72 -6.85
N VAL A 31 -4.98 -19.05 -7.99
CA VAL A 31 -4.84 -17.60 -8.16
C VAL A 31 -6.17 -17.04 -8.64
N GLU A 32 -6.88 -16.33 -7.76
CA GLU A 32 -8.21 -15.80 -8.07
C GLU A 32 -8.12 -14.59 -9.01
N MET A 33 -8.80 -14.65 -10.15
CA MET A 33 -9.03 -13.49 -11.01
C MET A 33 -10.09 -12.60 -10.37
N GLN A 34 -9.74 -11.35 -10.06
CA GLN A 34 -10.60 -10.38 -9.38
C GLN A 34 -10.96 -9.20 -10.29
N PRO A 35 -12.14 -9.21 -10.94
CA PRO A 35 -12.63 -8.10 -11.75
C PRO A 35 -12.75 -6.79 -10.97
N VAL A 36 -12.65 -5.65 -11.66
CA VAL A 36 -12.62 -4.29 -11.06
C VAL A 36 -13.71 -4.06 -10.02
N ALA A 37 -14.96 -4.41 -10.36
CA ALA A 37 -16.13 -4.15 -9.51
C ALA A 37 -16.42 -5.27 -8.48
N ALA A 38 -15.72 -6.41 -8.52
CA ALA A 38 -16.02 -7.53 -7.63
C ALA A 38 -15.39 -7.32 -6.25
N SER A 39 -16.16 -7.46 -5.16
CA SER A 39 -15.61 -7.37 -3.79
C SER A 39 -14.61 -8.49 -3.45
N GLY A 40 -14.58 -9.58 -4.22
CA GLY A 40 -13.67 -10.71 -3.98
C GLY A 40 -14.03 -11.51 -2.74
N GLN A 41 -13.12 -12.38 -2.29
CA GLN A 41 -13.36 -13.18 -1.09
C GLN A 41 -13.31 -12.35 0.19
N LYS A 42 -14.38 -12.48 0.99
CA LYS A 42 -14.46 -12.08 2.40
C LYS A 42 -13.97 -10.65 2.65
N PRO A 43 -14.65 -9.63 2.09
CA PRO A 43 -14.20 -8.25 2.16
C PRO A 43 -14.11 -7.75 3.61
N PHE A 44 -13.08 -6.96 3.91
CA PHE A 44 -12.96 -6.24 5.18
C PHE A 44 -14.08 -5.20 5.31
N THR A 45 -14.39 -4.47 4.23
CA THR A 45 -15.36 -3.37 4.21
C THR A 45 -16.23 -3.43 2.94
N ASP A 46 -17.34 -2.70 2.93
CA ASP A 46 -17.97 -2.31 1.65
C ASP A 46 -16.98 -1.47 0.82
N SER A 47 -17.22 -1.34 -0.49
CA SER A 47 -16.31 -0.59 -1.38
C SER A 47 -16.04 0.84 -0.88
N VAL A 48 -14.75 1.17 -0.82
CA VAL A 48 -14.22 2.52 -0.61
C VAL A 48 -13.61 3.09 -1.90
N ALA A 49 -13.81 2.42 -3.05
CA ALA A 49 -13.41 2.97 -4.34
C ALA A 49 -14.37 4.10 -4.76
N ASN A 50 -13.81 5.25 -5.15
CA ASN A 50 -14.55 6.28 -5.86
C ASN A 50 -14.66 5.89 -7.34
N GLY A 51 -15.75 6.27 -8.01
CA GLY A 51 -15.92 5.99 -9.44
C GLY A 51 -14.73 6.54 -10.27
N THR A 52 -14.23 5.83 -11.28
CA THR A 52 -14.98 4.96 -12.18
C THR A 52 -14.50 3.51 -12.22
N ALA A 53 -15.30 2.61 -11.66
CA ALA A 53 -15.42 1.28 -12.25
C ALA A 53 -16.16 1.42 -13.58
N SER A 54 -15.46 1.87 -14.63
CA SER A 54 -15.96 1.83 -16.01
C SER A 54 -15.92 0.36 -16.45
N ALA A 55 -16.88 -0.42 -15.94
CA ALA A 55 -17.23 -1.69 -16.52
C ALA A 55 -17.61 -1.41 -17.98
N SER A 56 -16.78 -1.88 -18.91
CA SER A 56 -17.04 -1.72 -20.33
C SER A 56 -18.43 -2.29 -20.63
N ALA A 57 -19.37 -1.40 -20.94
CA ALA A 57 -20.76 -1.77 -21.09
C ALA A 57 -20.87 -2.75 -22.25
N SER A 58 -21.41 -3.94 -21.99
CA SER A 58 -21.90 -4.78 -23.09
C SER A 58 -23.06 -4.04 -23.76
N PRO A 59 -22.96 -3.69 -25.06
CA PRO A 59 -24.04 -2.99 -25.74
C PRO A 59 -25.13 -4.00 -26.08
N SER A 60 -26.07 -4.22 -25.15
CA SER A 60 -27.40 -4.74 -25.48
C SER A 60 -28.17 -3.65 -26.24
N GLY A 61 -27.92 -3.55 -27.55
CA GLY A 61 -28.53 -2.52 -28.39
C GLY A 61 -28.22 -2.70 -29.88
N SER A 62 -29.15 -3.32 -30.60
CA SER A 62 -29.09 -3.46 -32.06
C SER A 62 -29.28 -2.11 -32.75
N GLY A 63 -28.32 -1.66 -33.56
CA GLY A 63 -28.44 -0.46 -34.40
C GLY A 63 -27.21 -0.24 -35.28
N PRO A 64 -27.34 0.00 -36.60
CA PRO A 64 -26.19 0.07 -37.51
C PRO A 64 -25.68 1.49 -37.76
N GLY A 65 -24.37 1.62 -37.99
CA GLY A 65 -23.77 2.74 -38.72
C GLY A 65 -23.25 3.90 -37.85
N GLY A 66 -21.94 3.92 -37.60
CA GLY A 66 -21.26 5.01 -36.89
C GLY A 66 -19.78 4.75 -36.68
N SER A 67 -18.99 4.75 -37.76
CA SER A 67 -17.54 4.52 -37.66
C SER A 67 -16.83 5.76 -37.09
N ALA A 68 -16.70 5.82 -35.77
CA ALA A 68 -15.87 6.79 -35.07
C ALA A 68 -14.49 6.18 -34.78
N SER A 69 -13.48 6.54 -35.57
CA SER A 69 -12.10 6.12 -35.34
C SER A 69 -11.58 6.72 -34.03
N ALA A 70 -11.29 5.87 -33.04
CA ALA A 70 -10.62 6.30 -31.82
C ALA A 70 -9.21 6.85 -32.13
N PRO A 71 -8.81 8.01 -31.56
CA PRO A 71 -7.43 8.48 -31.67
C PRO A 71 -6.45 7.44 -31.10
N GLY A 72 -5.37 7.18 -31.83
CA GLY A 72 -4.54 6.01 -31.61
C GLY A 72 -3.84 5.95 -30.25
N ALA A 73 -3.88 4.77 -29.62
CA ALA A 73 -3.08 4.41 -28.46
C ALA A 73 -1.58 4.27 -28.83
N SER A 74 -0.90 5.39 -29.09
CA SER A 74 0.56 5.41 -29.20
C SER A 74 1.18 5.14 -27.84
N GLY A 75 1.79 3.97 -27.66
CA GLY A 75 2.60 3.64 -26.49
C GLY A 75 2.39 2.24 -25.89
N SER A 76 1.36 1.49 -26.31
CA SER A 76 1.20 0.10 -25.86
C SER A 76 2.12 -0.83 -26.67
N SER A 77 3.42 -0.80 -26.36
CA SER A 77 4.29 -1.95 -26.63
C SER A 77 3.66 -3.15 -25.93
N GLY A 78 3.39 -4.23 -26.69
CA GLY A 78 2.67 -5.39 -26.19
C GLY A 78 3.25 -5.87 -24.86
N ALA A 79 2.46 -5.73 -23.79
CA ALA A 79 2.93 -5.94 -22.43
C ALA A 79 3.22 -7.43 -22.21
N SER A 80 4.48 -7.80 -22.43
CA SER A 80 5.05 -8.99 -21.81
C SER A 80 5.04 -8.74 -20.31
N GLY A 81 4.33 -9.60 -19.58
CA GLY A 81 4.23 -9.55 -18.13
C GLY A 81 5.55 -9.88 -17.43
N GLY A 82 5.52 -9.91 -16.11
CA GLY A 82 6.71 -10.07 -15.27
C GLY A 82 6.84 -8.97 -14.23
N THR A 83 8.06 -8.68 -13.80
CA THR A 83 8.32 -7.73 -12.70
C THR A 83 8.48 -6.31 -13.21
N VAL A 84 7.74 -5.37 -12.61
CA VAL A 84 7.82 -3.92 -12.88
C VAL A 84 8.24 -3.16 -11.62
N ASP A 85 8.95 -2.04 -11.78
CA ASP A 85 9.35 -1.19 -10.67
C ASP A 85 8.18 -0.30 -10.21
N GLY A 86 7.88 -0.27 -8.91
CA GLY A 86 6.74 0.48 -8.37
C GLY A 86 6.81 2.00 -8.57
N GLY A 87 8.01 2.56 -8.75
CA GLY A 87 8.26 3.96 -9.08
C GLY A 87 8.22 4.25 -10.59
N GLN A 88 8.01 3.26 -11.45
CA GLN A 88 8.01 3.42 -12.90
C GLN A 88 6.95 4.44 -13.35
N PRO A 89 7.33 5.54 -14.03
CA PRO A 89 6.38 6.54 -14.46
C PRO A 89 5.30 5.99 -15.38
N GLY A 90 4.03 6.27 -15.04
CA GLY A 90 2.88 5.78 -15.78
C GLY A 90 2.59 4.28 -15.60
N LEU A 91 3.20 3.57 -14.65
CA LEU A 91 2.73 2.24 -14.22
C LEU A 91 1.24 2.31 -13.79
N TYR A 92 0.91 3.39 -13.10
CA TYR A 92 -0.42 3.65 -12.59
C TYR A 92 -1.15 4.75 -13.36
N GLY A 93 -2.47 4.74 -13.25
CA GLY A 93 -3.35 5.78 -13.75
C GLY A 93 -4.20 6.38 -12.63
N GLY A 94 -5.06 7.31 -13.01
CA GLY A 94 -6.07 7.89 -12.13
C GLY A 94 -6.85 8.98 -12.86
N THR A 95 -7.60 9.76 -12.11
CA THR A 95 -8.20 11.02 -12.58
C THR A 95 -7.47 12.15 -11.89
N ARG A 96 -6.99 13.14 -12.64
CA ARG A 96 -6.35 14.32 -12.05
C ARG A 96 -7.31 15.00 -11.06
N GLU A 97 -6.77 15.46 -9.94
CA GLU A 97 -7.48 16.13 -8.85
C GLU A 97 -8.51 15.27 -8.09
N VAL A 98 -8.62 13.97 -8.42
CA VAL A 98 -9.57 13.04 -7.77
C VAL A 98 -8.87 11.77 -7.26
N ALA A 99 -9.07 11.43 -5.99
CA ALA A 99 -8.67 10.16 -5.41
C ALA A 99 -9.55 9.01 -5.91
N SER A 100 -8.94 7.91 -6.38
CA SER A 100 -9.64 6.67 -6.74
C SER A 100 -10.19 5.91 -5.53
N CYS A 101 -9.78 6.27 -4.31
CA CYS A 101 -10.16 5.63 -3.06
C CYS A 101 -10.46 6.65 -1.96
N ASP A 102 -11.51 6.40 -1.20
CA ASP A 102 -11.92 7.15 -0.02
C ASP A 102 -11.17 6.65 1.22
N VAL A 103 -9.98 7.22 1.44
CA VAL A 103 -9.12 6.93 2.60
C VAL A 103 -9.82 7.23 3.93
N PRO A 104 -10.47 8.41 4.14
CA PRO A 104 -11.22 8.69 5.37
C PRO A 104 -12.31 7.66 5.68
N LYS A 105 -13.06 7.19 4.68
CA LYS A 105 -14.09 6.15 4.86
C LYS A 105 -13.50 4.82 5.31
N LEU A 106 -12.35 4.41 4.76
CA LEU A 106 -11.66 3.19 5.20
C LEU A 106 -11.12 3.32 6.63
N SER A 107 -10.44 4.43 6.94
CA SER A 107 -9.91 4.68 8.29
C SER A 107 -11.02 4.69 9.32
N GLY A 108 -12.10 5.45 9.06
CA GLY A 108 -13.28 5.51 9.94
C GLY A 108 -13.97 4.17 10.13
N TYR A 109 -14.05 3.33 9.08
CA TYR A 109 -14.59 1.98 9.20
C TYR A 109 -13.73 1.10 10.13
N LEU A 110 -12.41 1.10 9.94
CA LEU A 110 -11.51 0.29 10.77
C LEU A 110 -11.50 0.79 12.23
N ALA A 111 -11.50 2.11 12.45
CA ALA A 111 -11.63 2.69 13.79
C ALA A 111 -12.92 2.25 14.51
N ALA A 112 -14.03 2.06 13.78
CA ALA A 112 -15.30 1.57 14.31
C ALA A 112 -15.36 0.03 14.48
N ASN A 113 -14.45 -0.74 13.89
CA ASN A 113 -14.45 -2.21 13.89
C ASN A 113 -13.09 -2.73 14.39
N THR A 114 -12.88 -2.72 15.70
CA THR A 114 -11.56 -2.95 16.33
C THR A 114 -10.99 -4.36 16.13
N ASP A 115 -11.86 -5.37 15.95
CA ASP A 115 -11.48 -6.74 15.60
C ASP A 115 -10.90 -6.83 14.19
N LYS A 116 -11.56 -6.17 13.23
CA LYS A 116 -11.08 -6.01 11.86
C LYS A 116 -9.81 -5.16 11.80
N ALA A 117 -9.76 -4.04 12.51
CA ALA A 117 -8.56 -3.19 12.60
C ALA A 117 -7.34 -3.98 13.08
N LYS A 118 -7.50 -4.86 14.07
CA LYS A 118 -6.42 -5.72 14.56
C LYS A 118 -5.92 -6.70 13.50
N ALA A 119 -6.83 -7.40 12.82
CA ALA A 119 -6.47 -8.31 11.74
C ALA A 119 -5.85 -7.59 10.53
N TRP A 120 -6.35 -6.41 10.20
CA TRP A 120 -5.88 -5.56 9.11
C TRP A 120 -4.45 -5.06 9.36
N ALA A 121 -4.21 -4.46 10.53
CA ALA A 121 -2.91 -3.96 10.94
C ALA A 121 -1.85 -5.08 11.04
N GLY A 122 -2.28 -6.28 11.46
CA GLY A 122 -1.42 -7.47 11.50
C GLY A 122 -0.92 -7.95 10.14
N VAL A 123 -1.61 -7.64 9.03
CA VAL A 123 -1.13 -7.91 7.65
C VAL A 123 -0.06 -6.90 7.24
N GLU A 124 -0.30 -5.62 7.52
CA GLU A 124 0.62 -4.53 7.16
C GLU A 124 1.85 -4.44 8.11
N GLY A 125 1.84 -5.18 9.23
CA GLY A 125 2.93 -5.21 10.20
C GLY A 125 2.99 -3.99 11.11
N ILE A 126 1.85 -3.35 11.36
CA ILE A 126 1.73 -2.11 12.17
C ILE A 126 0.84 -2.32 13.41
N ASP A 127 0.91 -1.41 14.37
CA ASP A 127 -0.06 -1.34 15.46
C ASP A 127 -1.41 -0.78 14.97
N SER A 128 -2.53 -1.24 15.54
CA SER A 128 -3.86 -0.77 15.14
C SER A 128 -4.09 0.73 15.37
N SER A 129 -3.34 1.35 16.26
CA SER A 129 -3.32 2.81 16.47
C SER A 129 -2.65 3.59 15.33
N GLN A 130 -1.85 2.93 14.49
CA GLN A 130 -1.14 3.54 13.37
C GLN A 130 -1.93 3.50 12.04
N ILE A 131 -3.04 2.77 11.97
CA ILE A 131 -3.82 2.55 10.73
C ILE A 131 -4.17 3.87 10.04
N ASP A 132 -4.63 4.88 10.80
CA ASP A 132 -5.04 6.17 10.24
C ASP A 132 -3.89 6.88 9.52
N GLY A 133 -2.79 7.11 10.24
CA GLY A 133 -1.58 7.73 9.68
C GLY A 133 -0.93 6.90 8.57
N TYR A 134 -1.00 5.56 8.66
CA TYR A 134 -0.52 4.67 7.60
C TYR A 134 -1.35 4.83 6.31
N LEU A 135 -2.69 4.73 6.41
CA LEU A 135 -3.60 4.89 5.27
C LEU A 135 -3.48 6.28 4.64
N HIS A 136 -3.33 7.34 5.45
CA HIS A 136 -3.08 8.70 4.97
C HIS A 136 -1.70 8.90 4.32
N GLY A 137 -0.74 7.99 4.56
CA GLY A 137 0.54 7.94 3.84
C GLY A 137 0.48 7.19 2.50
N LEU A 138 -0.61 6.46 2.22
CA LEU A 138 -0.77 5.72 0.96
C LEU A 138 -1.41 6.59 -0.14
N THR A 139 -1.04 6.33 -1.38
CA THR A 139 -1.47 7.12 -2.54
C THR A 139 -2.61 6.42 -3.29
N PRO A 140 -3.78 7.04 -3.48
CA PRO A 140 -4.86 6.48 -4.28
C PRO A 140 -4.55 6.53 -5.78
N VAL A 141 -4.48 5.35 -6.40
CA VAL A 141 -4.19 5.16 -7.83
C VAL A 141 -5.13 4.13 -8.47
N VAL A 142 -5.01 3.92 -9.78
CA VAL A 142 -5.71 2.87 -10.53
C VAL A 142 -4.69 2.04 -11.31
N LEU A 143 -4.82 0.71 -11.26
CA LEU A 143 -3.96 -0.21 -12.02
C LEU A 143 -4.14 -0.03 -13.53
N ARG A 144 -3.05 0.03 -14.31
CA ARG A 144 -3.12 0.03 -15.80
C ARG A 144 -2.85 -1.34 -16.41
N GLN A 145 -2.40 -2.31 -15.62
CA GLN A 145 -2.09 -3.67 -16.03
C GLN A 145 -2.70 -4.66 -15.02
N ASP A 146 -2.97 -5.87 -15.48
CA ASP A 146 -3.50 -6.93 -14.62
C ASP A 146 -2.39 -7.35 -13.63
N THR A 147 -2.60 -7.17 -12.32
CA THR A 147 -1.52 -7.18 -11.32
C THR A 147 -1.67 -8.31 -10.30
N ARG A 148 -0.63 -9.13 -10.12
CA ARG A 148 -0.59 -10.22 -9.15
C ARG A 148 -0.30 -9.69 -7.74
N VAL A 149 -1.09 -10.11 -6.76
CA VAL A 149 -0.95 -9.74 -5.33
C VAL A 149 -1.26 -10.92 -4.41
N THR A 150 -0.88 -10.80 -3.14
CA THR A 150 -1.53 -11.55 -2.05
C THR A 150 -2.62 -10.66 -1.46
N ASN A 151 -3.88 -11.08 -1.56
CA ASN A 151 -5.03 -10.37 -0.99
C ASN A 151 -5.48 -11.08 0.30
N HIS A 152 -5.95 -10.35 1.31
CA HIS A 152 -6.32 -10.88 2.61
C HIS A 152 -7.80 -10.63 2.90
N GLY A 153 -8.59 -11.70 2.94
CA GLY A 153 -9.99 -11.63 3.35
C GLY A 153 -10.15 -11.72 4.87
N TYR A 154 -11.24 -11.17 5.43
CA TYR A 154 -11.54 -11.28 6.86
C TYR A 154 -12.47 -12.47 7.15
N GLN A 155 -11.98 -13.47 7.87
CA GLN A 155 -12.71 -14.69 8.20
C GLN A 155 -12.39 -15.11 9.63
N SER A 156 -13.42 -15.37 10.43
CA SER A 156 -13.29 -15.93 11.79
C SER A 156 -12.36 -15.14 12.73
N GLY A 157 -12.37 -13.80 12.65
CA GLY A 157 -11.53 -12.93 13.48
C GLY A 157 -10.11 -12.70 12.96
N GLN A 158 -9.77 -13.23 11.79
CA GLN A 158 -8.41 -13.23 11.24
C GLN A 158 -8.36 -12.77 9.78
N ALA A 159 -7.22 -12.22 9.38
CA ALA A 159 -6.88 -12.01 7.98
C ALA A 159 -6.42 -13.33 7.37
N THR A 160 -7.00 -13.72 6.23
CA THR A 160 -6.72 -14.98 5.54
C THR A 160 -6.13 -14.68 4.15
N PRO A 161 -4.86 -15.02 3.88
CA PRO A 161 -4.20 -14.74 2.61
C PRO A 161 -4.70 -15.66 1.49
N TYR A 162 -4.84 -15.11 0.29
CA TYR A 162 -5.03 -15.85 -0.95
C TYR A 162 -4.31 -15.13 -2.10
N GLN A 163 -3.89 -15.87 -3.14
CA GLN A 163 -3.30 -15.24 -4.33
C GLN A 163 -4.41 -14.71 -5.24
N ALA A 164 -4.19 -13.52 -5.79
CA ALA A 164 -5.10 -12.91 -6.72
C ALA A 164 -4.36 -12.25 -7.91
N VAL A 165 -5.06 -12.12 -9.03
CA VAL A 165 -4.75 -11.12 -10.06
C VAL A 165 -5.88 -10.09 -10.06
N LEU A 166 -5.51 -8.84 -9.81
CA LEU A 166 -6.42 -7.71 -9.88
C LEU A 166 -6.51 -7.24 -11.32
N GLN A 167 -7.72 -7.11 -11.86
CA GLN A 167 -7.93 -6.58 -13.20
C GLN A 167 -7.42 -5.12 -13.31
N SER A 168 -6.81 -4.78 -14.43
CA SER A 168 -6.57 -3.39 -14.86
C SER A 168 -7.85 -2.55 -14.74
N GLY A 169 -7.73 -1.32 -14.24
CA GLY A 169 -8.86 -0.50 -13.81
C GLY A 169 -9.24 -0.66 -12.33
N THR A 170 -8.65 -1.60 -11.59
CA THR A 170 -8.88 -1.71 -10.13
C THR A 170 -8.25 -0.53 -9.39
N ALA A 171 -9.04 0.14 -8.54
CA ALA A 171 -8.57 1.17 -7.62
C ALA A 171 -7.83 0.55 -6.42
N VAL A 172 -6.63 1.05 -6.15
CA VAL A 172 -5.76 0.59 -5.05
C VAL A 172 -5.10 1.77 -4.33
N LEU A 173 -4.72 1.55 -3.06
CA LEU A 173 -3.76 2.41 -2.36
C LEU A 173 -2.36 1.80 -2.50
N VAL A 174 -1.36 2.61 -2.88
CA VAL A 174 0.04 2.20 -2.98
C VAL A 174 0.93 2.93 -1.96
N ASP A 175 1.98 2.28 -1.48
CA ASP A 175 2.97 2.91 -0.58
C ASP A 175 3.96 3.84 -1.31
N SER A 176 4.89 4.42 -0.56
CA SER A 176 5.93 5.32 -1.08
C SER A 176 6.98 4.62 -1.96
N GLN A 177 6.98 3.29 -2.04
CA GLN A 177 7.78 2.52 -3.02
C GLN A 177 6.92 2.04 -4.19
N GLY A 178 5.66 2.49 -4.26
CA GLY A 178 4.72 2.19 -5.33
C GLY A 178 4.12 0.79 -5.26
N VAL A 179 4.18 0.07 -4.13
CA VAL A 179 3.61 -1.28 -4.02
C VAL A 179 2.14 -1.19 -3.61
N PRO A 180 1.20 -1.94 -4.24
CA PRO A 180 -0.19 -2.00 -3.81
C PRO A 180 -0.34 -2.59 -2.41
N ARG A 181 -0.95 -1.82 -1.49
CA ARG A 181 -1.20 -2.17 -0.08
C ARG A 181 -2.67 -2.32 0.27
N VAL A 182 -3.59 -1.71 -0.49
CA VAL A 182 -5.03 -1.87 -0.24
C VAL A 182 -5.81 -1.99 -1.54
N ARG A 183 -6.77 -2.92 -1.58
CA ARG A 183 -7.76 -3.00 -2.68
C ARG A 183 -9.05 -2.26 -2.30
N CYS A 184 -9.32 -1.14 -2.96
CA CYS A 184 -10.39 -0.22 -2.53
C CYS A 184 -11.80 -0.76 -2.75
N ALA A 185 -11.99 -1.76 -3.63
CA ALA A 185 -13.27 -2.45 -3.81
C ALA A 185 -13.75 -3.29 -2.60
N CYS A 186 -12.87 -3.54 -1.61
CA CYS A 186 -13.15 -4.39 -0.45
C CYS A 186 -12.46 -3.98 0.86
N GLY A 187 -11.61 -2.94 0.84
CA GLY A 187 -10.83 -2.48 2.01
C GLY A 187 -9.74 -3.46 2.47
N ASN A 188 -9.54 -4.56 1.75
CA ASN A 188 -8.60 -5.61 2.13
C ASN A 188 -7.14 -5.11 2.05
N PRO A 189 -6.30 -5.46 3.05
CA PRO A 189 -4.87 -5.22 2.98
C PRO A 189 -4.21 -6.20 2.00
N LEU A 190 -3.13 -5.75 1.35
CA LEU A 190 -2.43 -6.44 0.28
C LEU A 190 -0.94 -6.55 0.62
N THR A 191 -0.36 -7.69 0.31
CA THR A 191 1.10 -7.87 0.33
C THR A 191 1.59 -8.34 -1.04
N PRO A 192 2.91 -8.27 -1.31
CA PRO A 192 3.47 -8.83 -2.54
C PRO A 192 3.02 -10.28 -2.78
N PRO A 193 2.87 -10.70 -4.05
CA PRO A 193 2.43 -12.05 -4.36
C PRO A 193 3.43 -13.11 -3.86
N SER A 194 2.91 -14.29 -3.53
CA SER A 194 3.70 -15.46 -3.16
C SER A 194 3.71 -16.48 -4.30
N GLY A 195 4.84 -17.17 -4.45
CA GLY A 195 5.06 -18.12 -5.54
C GLY A 195 5.18 -17.46 -6.92
N THR A 196 5.61 -18.25 -7.90
CA THR A 196 5.89 -17.78 -9.28
C THR A 196 4.82 -18.15 -10.29
N GLY A 197 3.83 -18.96 -9.90
CA GLY A 197 2.80 -19.49 -10.81
C GLY A 197 1.53 -19.87 -10.06
N GLY A 198 0.63 -20.58 -10.73
CA GLY A 198 -0.63 -21.03 -10.14
C GLY A 198 -1.70 -21.33 -11.19
N ALA A 199 -2.78 -21.98 -10.76
CA ALA A 199 -3.96 -22.17 -11.60
C ALA A 199 -4.90 -20.98 -11.43
N TYR A 200 -5.21 -20.27 -12.53
CA TYR A 200 -6.16 -19.16 -12.49
C TYR A 200 -7.59 -19.67 -12.27
N THR A 201 -8.31 -19.03 -11.34
CA THR A 201 -9.69 -19.40 -10.96
C THR A 201 -10.61 -18.18 -10.96
N GLY A 202 -11.93 -18.42 -10.94
CA GLY A 202 -12.94 -17.35 -10.98
C GLY A 202 -13.25 -16.89 -12.41
N THR A 203 -13.80 -15.67 -12.52
CA THR A 203 -14.29 -15.12 -13.78
C THR A 203 -13.20 -14.30 -14.48
N ALA A 204 -12.70 -14.80 -15.61
CA ALA A 204 -11.83 -14.04 -16.49
C ALA A 204 -12.59 -12.90 -17.19
N TRP A 205 -11.92 -11.77 -17.44
CA TRP A 205 -12.37 -10.71 -18.34
C TRP A 205 -11.90 -10.98 -19.78
N SER A 206 -12.55 -10.35 -20.75
CA SER A 206 -12.30 -10.58 -22.19
C SER A 206 -10.87 -10.27 -22.65
N SER A 207 -10.17 -9.37 -21.97
CA SER A 207 -8.78 -9.02 -22.24
C SER A 207 -7.77 -9.69 -21.30
N PHE A 208 -8.18 -10.66 -20.47
CA PHE A 208 -7.27 -11.38 -19.58
C PHE A 208 -6.29 -12.21 -20.40
N HIS A 209 -4.99 -12.03 -20.13
CA HIS A 209 -3.93 -12.85 -20.69
C HIS A 209 -2.93 -13.20 -19.60
N PRO A 210 -2.61 -14.49 -19.36
CA PRO A 210 -1.72 -14.90 -18.26
C PRO A 210 -0.32 -14.30 -18.43
N ASP A 211 0.20 -14.28 -19.66
CA ASP A 211 1.50 -13.68 -19.98
C ASP A 211 1.50 -12.14 -19.95
N GLY A 212 0.35 -11.50 -19.70
CA GLY A 212 0.23 -10.04 -19.51
C GLY A 212 0.20 -9.61 -18.04
N VAL A 213 0.23 -10.56 -17.10
CA VAL A 213 0.14 -10.28 -15.66
C VAL A 213 1.48 -9.74 -15.14
N VAL A 214 1.43 -8.63 -14.40
CA VAL A 214 2.60 -8.01 -13.77
C VAL A 214 2.67 -8.25 -12.26
N THR A 215 3.89 -8.27 -11.72
CA THR A 215 4.18 -8.18 -10.29
C THR A 215 4.92 -6.87 -10.03
N VAL A 216 4.44 -6.07 -9.09
CA VAL A 216 5.10 -4.81 -8.71
C VAL A 216 6.18 -5.10 -7.65
N GLN A 217 7.43 -4.79 -7.97
CA GLN A 217 8.53 -4.78 -7.02
C GLN A 217 8.65 -3.37 -6.42
N PRO A 218 8.84 -3.21 -5.10
CA PRO A 218 9.12 -1.91 -4.50
C PRO A 218 10.31 -1.21 -5.16
N ALA A 219 10.14 0.08 -5.45
CA ALA A 219 11.19 0.95 -5.96
C ALA A 219 12.43 0.95 -5.06
N ALA A 220 13.62 1.09 -5.65
CA ALA A 220 14.90 1.05 -4.93
C ALA A 220 15.06 2.11 -3.83
N ALA A 221 14.29 3.20 -3.90
CA ALA A 221 14.14 4.21 -2.84
C ALA A 221 12.69 4.73 -2.83
N PRO A 222 12.21 5.30 -1.70
CA PRO A 222 10.90 5.96 -1.67
C PRO A 222 10.82 7.10 -2.69
N VAL A 223 9.71 7.16 -3.43
CA VAL A 223 9.37 8.28 -4.31
C VAL A 223 8.60 9.35 -3.53
N ASN A 224 8.79 10.61 -3.89
CA ASN A 224 8.03 11.73 -3.30
C ASN A 224 6.68 11.96 -4.01
N GLN A 225 6.56 11.47 -5.24
CA GLN A 225 5.37 11.60 -6.10
C GLN A 225 5.32 10.41 -7.06
N ILE A 226 4.10 10.03 -7.45
CA ILE A 226 3.84 8.98 -8.45
C ILE A 226 3.35 9.67 -9.72
N VAL A 227 4.00 9.37 -10.85
CA VAL A 227 3.59 9.88 -12.16
C VAL A 227 2.46 9.00 -12.69
N LEU A 228 1.25 9.55 -12.71
CA LEU A 228 0.03 8.87 -13.12
C LEU A 228 -0.35 9.23 -14.56
N VAL A 229 -1.01 8.31 -15.25
CA VAL A 229 -1.70 8.61 -16.52
C VAL A 229 -3.18 8.91 -16.25
N ASP A 230 -3.63 10.09 -16.64
CA ASP A 230 -5.03 10.49 -16.57
C ASP A 230 -5.89 9.62 -17.51
N GLN A 231 -6.92 8.99 -16.96
CA GLN A 231 -7.74 7.99 -17.67
C GLN A 231 -8.61 8.59 -18.78
N ALA A 232 -8.95 9.88 -18.70
CA ALA A 232 -9.80 10.55 -19.68
C ALA A 232 -8.99 11.15 -20.84
N THR A 233 -7.80 11.67 -20.56
CA THR A 233 -6.97 12.41 -21.52
C THR A 233 -5.73 11.66 -22.01
N GLY A 234 -5.34 10.57 -21.34
CA GLY A 234 -4.09 9.85 -21.61
C GLY A 234 -2.82 10.62 -21.25
N ARG A 235 -2.93 11.81 -20.66
CA ARG A 235 -1.80 12.67 -20.31
C ARG A 235 -1.24 12.29 -18.94
N GLN A 236 0.08 12.43 -18.78
CA GLN A 236 0.71 12.26 -17.47
C GLN A 236 0.41 13.45 -16.54
N PHE A 237 0.37 13.18 -15.24
CA PHE A 237 0.36 14.18 -14.15
C PHE A 237 1.08 13.60 -12.92
N ASP A 238 1.57 14.47 -12.04
CA ASP A 238 2.32 14.04 -10.85
C ASP A 238 1.41 14.10 -9.62
N ARG A 239 1.24 12.99 -8.89
CA ARG A 239 0.51 12.96 -7.62
C ARG A 239 1.50 12.80 -6.45
N PRO A 240 1.59 13.76 -5.51
CA PRO A 240 2.40 13.61 -4.30
C PRO A 240 2.01 12.35 -3.52
N VAL A 241 2.97 11.67 -2.89
CA VAL A 241 2.68 10.48 -2.06
C VAL A 241 1.80 10.86 -0.86
N GLY A 242 0.79 10.04 -0.58
CA GLY A 242 -0.28 10.36 0.38
C GLY A 242 -1.31 11.39 -0.13
N GLY A 243 -1.11 11.96 -1.31
CA GLY A 243 -1.99 12.96 -1.91
C GLY A 243 -3.29 12.37 -2.45
N THR A 244 -4.41 13.05 -2.17
CA THR A 244 -5.77 12.65 -2.61
C THR A 244 -6.26 13.39 -3.86
N GLY A 245 -5.37 14.06 -4.58
CA GLY A 245 -5.66 14.78 -5.83
C GLY A 245 -5.49 16.30 -5.75
N GLY A 246 -5.84 16.93 -4.63
CA GLY A 246 -5.86 18.41 -4.51
C GLY A 246 -4.51 19.13 -4.69
N ASN A 247 -3.40 18.38 -4.74
CA ASN A 247 -2.05 18.88 -4.99
C ASN A 247 -1.40 18.25 -6.25
N ASP A 248 -2.21 17.72 -7.18
CA ASP A 248 -1.71 17.08 -8.39
C ASP A 248 -1.01 18.09 -9.33
N GLY A 249 0.28 17.84 -9.58
CA GLY A 249 1.16 18.63 -10.42
C GLY A 249 1.05 18.31 -11.91
N SER A 250 1.64 19.17 -12.74
CA SER A 250 1.94 18.85 -14.14
C SER A 250 3.04 17.78 -14.21
N ALA A 251 2.98 16.88 -15.19
CA ALA A 251 3.98 15.83 -15.37
C ALA A 251 5.42 16.37 -15.41
N SER A 252 6.30 15.82 -14.56
CA SER A 252 7.72 16.14 -14.59
C SER A 252 8.36 15.68 -15.92
N PRO A 253 9.12 16.54 -16.63
CA PRO A 253 9.75 16.19 -17.90
C PRO A 253 10.67 14.97 -17.86
N SER A 254 11.21 14.63 -16.69
CA SER A 254 12.10 13.46 -16.51
C SER A 254 11.38 12.11 -16.62
N ALA A 255 10.04 12.11 -16.65
CA ALA A 255 9.19 10.90 -16.72
C ALA A 255 8.83 10.46 -18.14
N SER A 256 8.89 11.37 -19.12
CA SER A 256 8.79 10.99 -20.52
C SER A 256 10.16 10.50 -20.97
N GLY A 257 10.27 9.18 -21.16
CA GLY A 257 11.50 8.55 -21.62
C GLY A 257 11.99 9.18 -22.92
N SER A 258 13.05 9.98 -22.82
CA SER A 258 13.86 10.37 -23.97
C SER A 258 14.59 9.13 -24.46
N GLY A 259 13.88 8.33 -25.25
CA GLY A 259 14.48 7.27 -26.06
C GLY A 259 15.50 7.94 -26.95
N SER A 260 16.78 7.82 -26.56
CA SER A 260 17.92 8.38 -27.29
C SER A 260 18.02 7.69 -28.65
N SER A 261 17.24 8.19 -29.60
CA SER A 261 17.45 7.98 -31.02
C SER A 261 18.77 8.65 -31.34
N GLY A 262 19.84 7.84 -31.31
CA GLY A 262 21.20 8.27 -31.59
C GLY A 262 21.34 8.69 -33.05
N SER A 263 20.97 9.94 -33.34
CA SER A 263 21.32 10.60 -34.59
C SER A 263 22.83 10.83 -34.62
N HIS A 264 23.56 9.81 -35.07
CA HIS A 264 24.99 9.85 -35.35
C HIS A 264 25.29 10.77 -36.55
N SER A 265 25.20 12.09 -36.35
CA SER A 265 25.74 13.08 -37.28
C SER A 265 27.25 13.19 -37.06
N GLY A 266 27.99 12.27 -37.66
CA GLY A 266 29.45 12.29 -37.64
C GLY A 266 30.02 13.30 -38.64
N THR A 267 30.62 14.39 -38.16
CA THR A 267 31.55 15.23 -38.95
C THR A 267 32.63 15.86 -38.08
N GLY A 268 33.87 15.52 -38.38
CA GLY A 268 35.11 16.19 -37.98
C GLY A 268 36.28 15.58 -38.78
N PRO A 269 37.48 16.19 -38.85
CA PRO A 269 37.94 17.42 -38.19
C PRO A 269 38.28 18.54 -39.21
N PRO A 270 39.02 19.60 -38.82
CA PRO A 270 40.47 19.55 -39.04
C PRO A 270 41.34 20.13 -37.90
N SER A 271 42.66 19.91 -38.03
CA SER A 271 43.71 20.20 -37.05
C SER A 271 44.17 21.67 -37.02
N GLY A 272 44.75 22.10 -35.90
CA GLY A 272 45.54 23.34 -35.79
C GLY A 272 46.30 23.39 -34.46
N ALA A 273 47.62 23.63 -34.49
CA ALA A 273 48.51 23.54 -33.32
C ALA A 273 49.20 24.88 -33.02
N SER A 274 49.54 25.13 -31.74
CA SER A 274 50.90 25.52 -31.27
C SER A 274 50.92 26.15 -29.87
N SER A 275 51.90 25.73 -29.05
CA SER A 275 52.79 26.49 -28.13
C SER A 275 52.24 27.72 -27.35
N SER A 276 52.51 27.92 -26.04
CA SER A 276 53.82 27.79 -25.35
C SER A 276 53.70 27.74 -23.82
N ALA A 277 54.75 27.27 -23.12
CA ALA A 277 54.99 27.39 -21.67
C ALA A 277 56.11 28.45 -21.40
N PRO A 278 56.72 28.68 -20.19
CA PRO A 278 56.57 27.98 -18.89
C PRO A 278 56.74 28.82 -17.57
N SER A 279 56.76 28.10 -16.43
CA SER A 279 57.59 28.29 -15.20
C SER A 279 57.36 29.40 -14.14
N SER A 280 56.94 28.97 -12.93
CA SER A 280 57.61 29.14 -11.59
C SER A 280 56.65 28.57 -10.52
N GLY A 281 56.96 27.62 -9.61
CA GLY A 281 58.06 27.52 -8.63
C GLY A 281 57.51 27.88 -7.22
N GLY A 282 57.69 27.13 -6.12
CA GLY A 282 58.27 25.81 -5.85
C GLY A 282 58.16 25.44 -4.35
N SER A 283 58.47 24.18 -3.99
CA SER A 283 58.92 23.61 -2.67
C SER A 283 58.17 24.01 -1.35
N SER A 284 57.97 23.16 -0.33
CA SER A 284 58.80 22.03 0.17
C SER A 284 58.00 21.07 1.07
N ALA A 285 58.48 19.82 1.21
CA ALA A 285 58.22 18.95 2.38
C ALA A 285 59.44 19.04 3.36
N PRO A 286 59.49 18.38 4.56
CA PRO A 286 59.58 16.91 4.64
C PRO A 286 58.97 16.23 5.90
N SER A 287 59.12 14.90 5.91
CA SER A 287 59.01 13.86 6.96
C SER A 287 59.65 14.22 8.33
N SER A 288 59.54 13.47 9.45
CA SER A 288 59.36 12.01 9.67
C SER A 288 59.15 11.67 11.17
N GLY A 289 58.61 10.48 11.50
CA GLY A 289 58.98 9.73 12.72
C GLY A 289 57.85 9.23 13.64
N GLY A 290 57.75 7.91 13.84
CA GLY A 290 57.19 7.28 15.06
C GLY A 290 58.34 6.79 15.96
N PRO A 291 58.18 5.76 16.83
CA PRO A 291 56.96 5.02 17.23
C PRO A 291 56.79 4.91 18.78
N GLY A 292 55.78 4.17 19.26
CA GLY A 292 55.82 3.57 20.62
C GLY A 292 54.49 3.47 21.39
N SER A 293 54.15 2.27 21.85
CA SER A 293 53.21 2.02 22.97
C SER A 293 54.04 1.62 24.21
N PRO A 294 53.59 1.87 25.46
CA PRO A 294 52.80 0.85 26.16
C PRO A 294 51.84 1.35 27.29
N GLY A 295 51.05 0.43 27.87
CA GLY A 295 50.98 0.31 29.35
C GLY A 295 49.84 0.96 30.16
N HIS A 296 48.74 0.21 30.33
CA HIS A 296 47.97 -0.07 31.58
C HIS A 296 47.64 0.96 32.70
N SER A 297 46.39 0.82 33.20
CA SER A 297 45.90 0.99 34.59
C SER A 297 45.50 2.38 35.12
N GLY A 298 44.29 2.49 35.73
CA GLY A 298 43.94 3.64 36.61
C GLY A 298 42.45 3.98 36.80
N SER A 299 41.74 3.20 37.62
CA SER A 299 40.46 3.42 38.35
C SER A 299 39.62 4.73 38.29
N SER A 300 38.30 4.50 38.47
CA SER A 300 37.31 5.26 39.30
C SER A 300 36.63 6.54 38.78
N GLY A 301 35.29 6.58 38.93
CA GLY A 301 34.47 7.80 38.74
C GLY A 301 32.98 7.54 38.47
N SER A 302 32.18 7.27 39.51
CA SER A 302 30.70 7.31 39.42
C SER A 302 30.18 8.75 39.37
N PRO A 303 29.06 8.99 38.68
CA PRO A 303 27.83 9.41 39.38
C PRO A 303 26.63 8.56 38.91
N GLY A 304 25.54 8.40 39.64
CA GLY A 304 24.95 9.29 40.64
C GLY A 304 23.49 9.55 40.23
N GLY A 305 22.64 8.53 40.30
CA GLY A 305 21.26 8.60 39.83
C GLY A 305 20.37 9.38 40.80
N GLY A 306 19.89 10.55 40.35
CA GLY A 306 18.92 11.35 41.11
C GLY A 306 17.49 10.90 40.83
N ALA A 307 16.80 10.39 41.86
CA ALA A 307 15.35 10.18 41.82
C ALA A 307 14.62 11.48 42.15
N GLY A 308 13.59 11.82 41.37
CA GLY A 308 12.74 13.00 41.58
C GLY A 308 11.27 12.62 41.69
N SER A 309 10.75 12.55 42.93
CA SER A 309 9.30 12.41 43.18
C SER A 309 8.57 13.73 42.88
N GLY A 310 7.46 13.66 42.16
CA GLY A 310 6.49 14.74 42.02
C GLY A 310 5.19 14.40 42.75
N SER A 311 4.86 15.13 43.81
CA SER A 311 3.69 14.88 44.66
C SER A 311 2.40 15.51 44.11
N ALA A 312 1.26 14.90 44.43
CA ALA A 312 -0.08 15.49 44.24
C ALA A 312 -0.45 16.48 45.36
N PRO A 313 -1.54 17.24 45.19
CA PRO A 313 -2.38 17.72 46.29
C PRO A 313 -3.82 17.14 46.24
N GLY A 314 -4.45 16.97 47.41
CA GLY A 314 -5.85 16.51 47.58
C GLY A 314 -6.90 17.61 47.29
N ALA A 315 -8.13 17.28 46.88
CA ALA A 315 -9.25 16.77 47.69
C ALA A 315 -9.96 17.81 48.61
N SER A 316 -11.17 18.28 48.23
CA SER A 316 -12.47 18.17 48.97
C SER A 316 -13.57 19.11 48.36
N SER A 317 -14.90 18.95 48.50
CA SER A 317 -15.78 17.78 48.78
C SER A 317 -17.30 18.17 48.72
N GLY A 318 -18.18 17.33 48.16
CA GLY A 318 -19.66 17.39 48.32
C GLY A 318 -20.47 18.10 47.21
N GLY A 319 -21.74 17.76 46.93
CA GLY A 319 -22.55 16.61 47.41
C GLY A 319 -24.08 16.75 47.11
N ALA A 320 -24.76 15.62 46.82
CA ALA A 320 -26.24 15.42 46.69
C ALA A 320 -26.97 16.24 45.58
N SER A 321 -28.14 15.91 45.02
CA SER A 321 -29.16 14.83 45.13
C SER A 321 -29.71 14.57 43.70
N GLY A 322 -30.31 13.45 43.25
CA GLY A 322 -31.46 12.73 43.80
C GLY A 322 -32.77 13.16 43.09
N HIS A 323 -33.68 12.20 42.77
CA HIS A 323 -35.00 12.32 42.07
C HIS A 323 -34.96 12.30 40.52
N ALA A 324 -35.91 11.66 39.81
CA ALA A 324 -36.88 10.62 40.19
C ALA A 324 -37.39 9.89 38.93
N SER A 325 -37.79 8.62 39.07
CA SER A 325 -38.50 7.87 38.03
C SER A 325 -39.94 8.37 37.86
N SER A 326 -40.44 8.43 36.63
CA SER A 326 -41.88 8.37 36.36
C SER A 326 -42.17 7.46 35.17
N ALA A 327 -43.00 6.45 35.41
CA ALA A 327 -43.54 5.59 34.36
C ALA A 327 -44.78 6.28 33.76
N GLY A 328 -44.86 6.34 32.43
CA GLY A 328 -45.99 6.88 31.70
C GLY A 328 -46.51 5.89 30.67
N ALA A 329 -47.35 4.94 31.11
CA ALA A 329 -48.10 4.09 30.19
C ALA A 329 -49.34 4.84 29.70
N SER A 330 -49.63 4.80 28.40
CA SER A 330 -50.90 5.27 27.82
C SER A 330 -51.19 4.48 26.55
N ALA A 331 -52.20 3.61 26.60
CA ALA A 331 -52.70 2.90 25.43
C ALA A 331 -53.57 3.84 24.57
N GLY A 332 -53.60 3.63 23.25
CA GLY A 332 -54.22 4.58 22.31
C GLY A 332 -54.60 3.99 20.94
N ALA A 333 -55.55 3.04 20.95
CA ALA A 333 -56.50 2.69 19.88
C ALA A 333 -56.05 2.60 18.40
N SER A 334 -56.26 1.40 17.86
CA SER A 334 -56.30 1.05 16.43
C SER A 334 -57.29 1.90 15.61
N LYS A 335 -56.96 2.15 14.34
CA LYS A 335 -57.98 2.17 13.27
C LYS A 335 -57.41 1.75 11.92
N ALA A 336 -57.93 0.65 11.38
CA ALA A 336 -57.69 0.24 10.00
C ALA A 336 -58.59 1.02 9.03
N ALA A 337 -58.09 1.27 7.83
CA ALA A 337 -58.89 1.69 6.69
C ALA A 337 -58.46 0.87 5.47
N GLY A 338 -59.29 -0.09 5.07
CA GLY A 338 -59.12 -0.81 3.81
C GLY A 338 -59.77 -0.02 2.68
N SER A 339 -59.06 0.15 1.57
CA SER A 339 -59.62 0.63 0.31
C SER A 339 -59.93 -0.56 -0.59
N GLY A 340 -61.21 -0.91 -0.69
CA GLY A 340 -61.70 -1.78 -1.77
C GLY A 340 -61.72 -1.04 -3.12
N THR A 341 -61.73 -1.81 -4.20
CA THR A 341 -61.89 -1.36 -5.60
C THR A 341 -62.70 -2.47 -6.30
N PRO A 342 -63.51 -2.14 -7.32
CA PRO A 342 -64.93 -2.52 -7.40
C PRO A 342 -65.23 -3.99 -7.74
#